data_AF-A0A1A8S224-F1
#
_entry.id   AF-A0A1A8S224-F1
#
_cell.length_a   1.000
_cell.length_b   1.000
_cell.length_c   1.000
_cell.angle_alpha   90.00
_cell.angle_beta   90.00
_cell.angle_gamma   90.00
#
_symmetry.space_group_name_H-M   'P 1'
#
loop_
_entity.id
_entity.type
_entity.pdbx_description
1 polymer ?
#
loop_
_entity_poly.entity_id
_entity_poly.type
_entity_poly.pdbx_seq_one_letter_code
_entity_poly.pdbx_strand_id
1 'polypeptide(L)'
;VHKFVIGHLKGASASWWNHLHFNHHSKPNVLSKDPDVNMSGIFVLGNVQPVEYGIKKIKHLPYNHQHQYFFLLGPPLLIPIVFNLQVLNVMISRRNWVDLSWYLSFYVRYFYCYVPLYGLFGSLALILFVRFLESHWFVWVT
;
A
#
# COMPACT_ATOMS: atom_id res chain seq x y z
N VAL A 1 -7.14 -5.49 20.99
CA VAL A 1 -6.91 -6.64 20.09
C VAL A 1 -6.55 -6.20 18.66
N HIS A 2 -7.40 -5.45 17.95
CA HIS A 2 -7.16 -5.08 16.54
C HIS A 2 -5.79 -4.40 16.26
N LYS A 3 -5.41 -3.41 17.07
CA LYS A 3 -4.10 -2.72 16.96
C LYS A 3 -2.90 -3.66 17.13
N PHE A 4 -3.01 -4.64 18.00
CA PHE A 4 -1.98 -5.65 18.19
C PHE A 4 -1.90 -6.58 16.98
N VAL A 5 -3.03 -7.08 16.49
CA VAL A 5 -3.05 -8.00 15.33
C VAL A 5 -2.49 -7.31 14.08
N ILE A 6 -3.00 -6.14 13.72
CA ILE A 6 -2.53 -5.42 12.51
C ILE A 6 -1.11 -4.85 12.72
N GLY A 7 -0.81 -4.31 13.90
CA GLY A 7 0.50 -3.72 14.17
C GLY A 7 1.58 -4.76 14.38
N HIS A 8 1.48 -5.53 15.47
CA HIS A 8 2.53 -6.44 15.91
C HIS A 8 2.65 -7.70 15.06
N LEU A 9 1.53 -8.25 14.56
CA LEU A 9 1.59 -9.49 13.77
C LEU A 9 1.79 -9.21 12.28
N LYS A 10 1.14 -8.18 11.74
CA LYS A 10 1.14 -7.87 10.30
C LYS A 10 2.13 -6.76 9.91
N GLY A 11 2.57 -5.89 10.83
CA GLY A 11 3.47 -4.78 10.51
C GLY A 11 2.79 -3.65 9.74
N ALA A 12 1.54 -3.32 10.08
CA ALA A 12 0.76 -2.23 9.47
C ALA A 12 0.10 -1.34 10.53
N SER A 13 -0.69 -0.34 10.14
CA SER A 13 -1.43 0.52 11.08
C SER A 13 -2.92 0.21 11.05
N ALA A 14 -3.47 -0.15 12.21
CA ALA A 14 -4.90 -0.40 12.36
C ALA A 14 -5.74 0.87 12.18
N SER A 15 -5.25 2.01 12.67
CA SER A 15 -5.95 3.29 12.50
C SER A 15 -5.98 3.74 11.05
N TRP A 16 -4.86 3.60 10.34
CA TRP A 16 -4.77 3.87 8.90
C TRP A 16 -5.69 2.95 8.09
N TRP A 17 -5.63 1.63 8.36
CA TRP A 17 -6.46 0.64 7.69
C TRP A 17 -7.95 0.92 7.88
N ASN A 18 -8.39 1.12 9.13
CA ASN A 18 -9.79 1.43 9.42
C ASN A 18 -10.23 2.72 8.71
N HIS A 19 -9.39 3.75 8.68
CA HIS A 19 -9.73 4.99 8.00
C HIS A 19 -9.97 4.79 6.50
N LEU A 20 -9.05 4.12 5.81
CA LEU A 20 -9.21 3.86 4.37
C LEU A 20 -10.38 2.94 4.08
N HIS A 21 -10.49 1.85 4.84
CA HIS A 21 -11.54 0.87 4.65
C HIS A 21 -12.95 1.46 4.87
N PHE A 22 -13.13 2.32 5.87
CA PHE A 22 -14.40 3.04 6.06
C PHE A 22 -14.67 4.03 4.91
N ASN A 23 -13.65 4.72 4.41
CA ASN A 23 -13.82 5.63 3.27
C ASN A 23 -14.26 4.87 2.02
N HIS A 24 -13.62 3.74 1.71
CA HIS A 24 -14.00 2.86 0.61
C HIS A 24 -15.47 2.44 0.71
N HIS A 25 -15.89 1.89 1.86
CA HIS A 25 -17.27 1.45 2.05
C HIS A 25 -18.30 2.59 2.10
N SER A 26 -17.87 3.83 2.36
CA SER A 26 -18.77 4.98 2.33
C SER A 26 -19.17 5.41 0.92
N LYS A 27 -18.25 5.31 -0.06
CA LYS A 27 -18.43 5.80 -1.44
C LYS A 27 -17.62 4.94 -2.44
N PRO A 28 -17.98 3.66 -2.62
CA PRO A 28 -17.20 2.74 -3.46
C PRO A 28 -17.18 3.19 -4.93
N ASN A 29 -16.05 3.01 -5.60
CA ASN A 29 -15.81 3.30 -7.01
C ASN A 29 -16.01 4.77 -7.42
N VAL A 30 -16.02 5.70 -6.46
CA VAL A 30 -16.11 7.14 -6.75
C VAL A 30 -14.72 7.75 -6.73
N LEU A 31 -14.22 8.15 -7.91
CA LEU A 31 -12.93 8.83 -8.05
C LEU A 31 -12.84 10.03 -7.10
N SER A 32 -11.66 10.24 -6.50
CA SER A 32 -11.37 11.24 -5.45
C SER A 32 -12.00 11.00 -4.07
N LYS A 33 -12.94 10.04 -3.92
CA LYS A 33 -13.58 9.71 -2.65
C LYS A 33 -13.18 8.34 -2.12
N ASP A 34 -13.20 7.35 -3.01
CA ASP A 34 -12.72 6.02 -2.72
C ASP A 34 -11.19 5.96 -2.82
N PRO A 35 -10.48 5.62 -1.74
CA PRO A 35 -9.03 5.50 -1.77
C PRO A 35 -8.53 4.41 -2.73
N ASP A 36 -9.34 3.39 -3.02
CA ASP A 36 -8.91 2.21 -3.80
C ASP A 36 -8.83 2.50 -5.30
N VAL A 37 -9.65 3.45 -5.79
CA VAL A 37 -9.63 3.91 -7.18
C VAL A 37 -8.97 5.29 -7.34
N ASN A 38 -8.38 5.83 -6.28
CA ASN A 38 -7.66 7.10 -6.36
C ASN A 38 -6.16 6.91 -6.64
N MET A 39 -5.83 6.65 -7.90
CA MET A 39 -4.48 6.25 -8.34
C MET A 39 -3.47 7.40 -8.47
N SER A 40 -3.69 8.55 -7.82
CA SER A 40 -2.78 9.72 -7.85
C SER A 40 -2.37 10.19 -9.26
N GLY A 41 -3.21 9.94 -10.27
CA GLY A 41 -2.91 10.26 -11.67
C GLY A 41 -1.90 9.33 -12.36
N ILE A 42 -1.46 8.25 -11.70
CA ILE A 42 -0.58 7.21 -12.28
C ILE A 42 -1.34 6.38 -13.33
N PHE A 43 -2.61 6.12 -13.05
CA PHE A 43 -3.52 5.38 -13.92
C PHE A 43 -4.78 6.22 -14.17
N VAL A 44 -5.39 6.01 -15.33
CA VAL A 44 -6.72 6.53 -15.65
C VAL A 44 -7.69 5.35 -15.67
N LEU A 45 -8.76 5.45 -14.87
CA LEU A 45 -9.66 4.34 -14.57
C LEU A 45 -11.06 4.55 -15.15
N GLY A 46 -11.71 3.44 -15.49
CA GLY A 46 -13.05 3.42 -16.05
C GLY A 46 -13.14 4.09 -17.43
N ASN A 47 -14.37 4.44 -17.83
CA ASN A 47 -14.63 4.97 -19.16
C ASN A 47 -14.55 6.50 -19.25
N VAL A 48 -14.78 7.20 -18.13
CA VAL A 48 -14.91 8.68 -18.12
C VAL A 48 -13.54 9.36 -17.95
N GLN A 49 -12.73 8.92 -16.99
CA GLN A 49 -11.45 9.57 -16.66
C GLN A 49 -10.47 9.60 -17.85
N PRO A 50 -10.27 8.53 -18.65
CA PRO A 50 -9.37 8.58 -19.79
C PRO A 50 -9.83 9.56 -20.87
N VAL A 51 -11.16 9.66 -21.11
CA VAL A 51 -11.74 10.59 -22.08
C VAL A 51 -11.53 12.03 -21.62
N GLU A 52 -11.81 12.32 -20.35
CA GLU A 52 -11.57 13.65 -19.78
C GLU A 52 -10.10 14.07 -19.88
N TYR A 53 -9.17 13.17 -19.57
CA TYR A 53 -7.73 13.43 -19.69
C TYR A 53 -7.35 13.71 -21.15
N GLY A 54 -7.94 12.98 -22.11
CA GLY A 54 -7.75 13.19 -23.54
C GLY A 54 -8.27 14.54 -24.05
N ILE A 55 -9.44 14.98 -23.58
CA ILE A 55 -10.03 16.29 -23.89
C ILE A 55 -9.18 17.41 -23.29
N LYS A 56 -8.84 17.29 -22.00
CA LYS A 56 -8.04 18.27 -21.25
C LYS A 56 -6.55 18.25 -21.62
N LYS A 57 -6.13 17.33 -22.50
CA LYS A 57 -4.73 17.13 -22.93
C LYS A 57 -3.75 16.90 -21.76
N ILE A 58 -4.20 16.23 -20.70
CA ILE A 58 -3.37 15.87 -19.55
C ILE A 58 -2.44 14.71 -19.95
N LYS A 59 -1.13 14.90 -19.85
CA LYS A 59 -0.10 13.96 -20.35
C LYS A 59 1.05 13.75 -19.36
N HIS A 60 0.75 13.48 -18.09
CA HIS A 60 1.79 13.20 -17.09
C HIS A 60 2.49 11.85 -17.33
N LEU A 61 1.77 10.87 -17.88
CA LEU A 61 2.26 9.52 -18.17
C LEU A 61 1.73 9.00 -19.53
N PRO A 62 2.37 7.97 -20.11
CA PRO A 62 1.90 7.34 -21.34
C PRO A 62 0.66 6.46 -21.07
N TYR A 63 -0.51 7.09 -20.84
CA TYR A 63 -1.74 6.39 -20.45
C TYR A 63 -2.22 5.35 -21.45
N ASN A 64 -1.87 5.46 -22.74
CA ASN A 64 -2.14 4.44 -23.75
C ASN A 64 -1.36 3.14 -23.51
N HIS A 65 -0.24 3.21 -22.80
CA HIS A 65 0.59 2.07 -22.40
C HIS A 65 0.39 1.67 -20.93
N GLN A 66 -0.66 2.16 -20.26
CA GLN A 66 -0.87 1.91 -18.84
C GLN A 66 -0.98 0.43 -18.46
N HIS A 67 -1.48 -0.40 -19.35
CA HIS A 67 -1.53 -1.85 -19.17
C HIS A 67 -0.14 -2.49 -19.05
N GLN A 68 0.90 -1.90 -19.66
CA GLN A 68 2.26 -2.43 -19.64
C GLN A 68 2.94 -2.14 -18.30
N TYR A 69 2.83 -0.90 -17.81
CA TYR A 69 3.45 -0.50 -16.55
C TYR A 69 2.56 -0.78 -15.33
N PHE A 70 1.27 -1.05 -15.50
CA PHE A 70 0.39 -1.47 -14.40
C PHE A 70 0.93 -2.72 -13.71
N PHE A 71 1.27 -3.75 -14.48
CA PHE A 71 1.80 -5.00 -13.92
C PHE A 71 3.13 -4.80 -13.17
N LEU A 72 3.94 -3.83 -13.61
CA LEU A 72 5.24 -3.52 -13.03
C LEU A 72 5.19 -2.56 -11.84
N LEU A 73 4.12 -1.77 -11.70
CA LEU A 73 4.02 -0.73 -10.66
C LEU A 73 2.91 -1.02 -9.65
N GLY A 74 1.73 -1.45 -10.10
CA GLY A 74 0.57 -1.67 -9.24
C GLY A 74 0.81 -2.84 -8.27
N PRO A 75 0.65 -4.11 -8.71
CA PRO A 75 0.83 -5.27 -7.86
C PRO A 75 2.16 -5.33 -7.10
N PRO A 76 3.35 -5.08 -7.71
CA PRO A 76 4.61 -5.30 -7.01
C PRO A 76 4.99 -4.20 -5.99
N LEU A 77 4.51 -2.96 -6.13
CA LEU A 77 4.97 -1.84 -5.29
C LEU A 77 3.92 -1.39 -4.25
N LEU A 78 2.65 -1.78 -4.42
CA LEU A 78 1.55 -1.30 -3.58
C LEU A 78 1.78 -1.52 -2.09
N ILE A 79 1.93 -2.77 -1.64
CA ILE A 79 2.18 -3.05 -0.21
C ILE A 79 3.63 -2.74 0.22
N PRO A 80 4.68 -3.25 -0.46
CA PRO A 80 6.04 -3.11 0.06
C PRO A 80 6.52 -1.67 0.10
N ILE A 81 6.05 -0.80 -0.80
CA ILE A 81 6.50 0.59 -0.90
C ILE A 81 5.37 1.56 -0.55
N VAL A 82 4.29 1.58 -1.32
CA VAL A 82 3.27 2.65 -1.22
C VAL A 82 2.60 2.64 0.15
N PHE A 83 2.03 1.51 0.56
CA PHE A 83 1.34 1.39 1.85
C PHE A 83 2.31 1.52 3.02
N ASN A 84 3.51 0.95 2.93
CA ASN A 84 4.53 1.10 3.97
C ASN A 84 4.87 2.57 4.23
N LEU A 85 5.09 3.35 3.17
CA LEU A 85 5.38 4.78 3.27
C LEU A 85 4.17 5.58 3.77
N GLN A 86 2.96 5.29 3.27
CA GLN A 86 1.74 5.95 3.70
C GLN A 86 1.44 5.69 5.18
N VAL A 87 1.56 4.44 5.61
CA VAL A 87 1.35 4.04 7.01
C VAL A 87 2.36 4.74 7.91
N LEU A 88 3.65 4.74 7.57
CA LEU A 88 4.68 5.46 8.33
C LEU A 88 4.39 6.96 8.40
N ASN A 89 4.11 7.59 7.26
CA ASN A 89 3.79 9.01 7.18
C ASN A 89 2.60 9.36 8.07
N VAL A 90 1.49 8.64 7.95
CA VAL A 90 0.28 8.89 8.74
C VAL A 90 0.52 8.66 10.22
N MET A 91 1.21 7.58 10.61
CA MET A 91 1.50 7.30 12.01
C MET A 91 2.35 8.42 12.65
N ILE A 92 3.36 8.90 11.94
CA ILE A 92 4.25 9.97 12.43
C ILE A 92 3.52 11.32 12.45
N SER A 93 2.94 11.73 11.32
CA SER A 93 2.30 13.04 11.17
C SER A 93 1.09 13.21 12.08
N ARG A 94 0.30 12.15 12.29
CA ARG A 94 -0.86 12.17 13.20
C ARG A 94 -0.52 11.78 14.64
N ARG A 95 0.76 11.50 14.94
CA ARG A 95 1.23 11.09 16.28
C ARG A 95 0.49 9.86 16.82
N ASN A 96 0.22 8.87 15.96
CA ASN A 96 -0.41 7.60 16.34
C ASN A 96 0.62 6.68 17.01
N TRP A 97 1.14 7.08 18.17
CA TRP A 97 2.25 6.41 18.85
C TRP A 97 2.00 4.94 19.15
N VAL A 98 0.77 4.58 19.55
CA VAL A 98 0.40 3.18 19.83
C VAL A 98 0.55 2.30 18.58
N ASP A 99 0.09 2.79 17.42
CA ASP A 99 0.21 2.05 16.16
C ASP A 99 1.68 1.99 15.73
N LEU A 100 2.44 3.08 15.90
CA LEU A 100 3.87 3.11 15.60
C LEU A 100 4.67 2.13 16.47
N SER A 101 4.38 2.05 17.78
CA SER A 101 5.04 1.09 18.68
C SER A 101 4.79 -0.36 18.24
N TRP A 102 3.54 -0.70 17.89
CA TRP A 102 3.24 -2.04 17.40
C TRP A 102 3.89 -2.33 16.04
N TYR A 103 3.86 -1.36 15.13
CA TYR A 103 4.55 -1.46 13.84
C TYR A 103 6.04 -1.72 14.03
N LEU A 104 6.74 -0.93 14.86
CA LEU A 104 8.17 -1.12 15.12
C LEU A 104 8.47 -2.47 15.77
N SER A 105 7.60 -2.91 16.71
CA SER A 105 7.76 -4.21 17.37
C SER A 105 7.68 -5.39 16.39
N PHE A 106 6.91 -5.28 15.30
CA PHE A 106 6.90 -6.28 14.23
C PHE A 106 8.29 -6.40 13.58
N TYR A 107 8.91 -5.28 13.20
CA TYR A 107 10.24 -5.29 12.55
C TYR A 107 11.34 -5.73 13.51
N VAL A 108 11.31 -5.30 14.76
CA VAL A 108 12.25 -5.75 15.79
C VAL A 108 12.18 -7.26 15.95
N ARG A 109 10.96 -7.81 16.12
CA ARG A 109 10.76 -9.27 16.20
C ARG A 109 11.21 -9.98 14.94
N TYR A 110 10.86 -9.46 13.76
CA TYR A 110 11.25 -10.03 12.48
C TYR A 110 12.78 -10.13 12.36
N PHE A 111 13.50 -9.03 12.54
CA PHE A 111 14.95 -9.03 12.42
C PHE A 111 15.62 -9.88 13.51
N TYR A 112 15.09 -9.87 14.74
CA TYR A 112 15.60 -10.73 15.80
C TYR A 112 15.50 -12.23 15.44
N CYS A 113 14.41 -12.66 14.80
CA CYS A 113 14.22 -14.04 14.38
C CYS A 113 15.02 -14.43 13.14
N TYR A 114 15.07 -13.56 12.13
CA TYR A 114 15.56 -13.92 10.80
C TYR A 114 17.02 -13.54 10.52
N VAL A 115 17.56 -12.50 11.17
CA VAL A 115 18.96 -12.10 10.98
C VAL A 115 19.94 -13.19 11.38
N PRO A 116 19.76 -13.94 12.48
CA PRO A 116 20.64 -15.08 12.80
C PRO A 116 20.63 -16.19 11.75
N LEU A 117 19.54 -16.34 10.98
CA LEU A 117 19.36 -17.41 10.02
C LEU A 117 19.83 -17.02 8.60
N TYR A 118 19.53 -15.80 8.17
CA TYR A 118 19.72 -15.35 6.78
C TYR A 118 20.73 -14.18 6.68
N GLY A 119 21.30 -13.72 7.79
CA GLY A 119 22.03 -12.46 7.85
C GLY A 119 21.11 -11.24 7.61
N LEU A 120 21.68 -10.04 7.70
CA LEU A 120 20.93 -8.80 7.49
C LEU A 120 20.33 -8.72 6.07
N PHE A 121 21.17 -8.92 5.05
CA PHE A 121 20.75 -8.81 3.65
C PHE A 121 19.76 -9.91 3.24
N GLY A 122 19.96 -11.15 3.68
CA GLY A 122 19.00 -12.22 3.40
C GLY A 122 17.66 -12.00 4.09
N SER A 123 17.66 -11.45 5.32
CA SER A 123 16.41 -11.07 6.01
C SER A 123 15.67 -9.94 5.30
N LEU A 124 16.39 -8.95 4.77
CA LEU A 124 15.82 -7.87 3.96
C LEU A 124 15.25 -8.40 2.63
N ALA A 125 15.97 -9.28 1.95
CA ALA A 125 15.49 -9.92 0.73
C ALA A 125 14.21 -10.74 0.99
N LEU A 126 14.19 -11.50 2.09
CA LEU A 126 13.04 -12.32 2.48
C LEU A 126 11.79 -11.48 2.75
N ILE A 127 11.89 -10.40 3.54
CA ILE A 127 10.72 -9.56 3.83
C ILE A 127 10.21 -8.88 2.57
N LEU A 128 11.11 -8.37 1.71
CA LEU A 128 10.72 -7.76 0.45
C LEU A 128 10.01 -8.77 -0.46
N PHE A 129 10.53 -9.99 -0.56
CA PHE A 129 9.92 -11.05 -1.37
C PHE A 129 8.53 -11.45 -0.85
N VAL A 130 8.37 -11.65 0.47
CA VAL A 130 7.07 -11.97 1.07
C VAL A 130 6.06 -10.83 0.84
N ARG A 131 6.48 -9.56 1.01
CA ARG A 131 5.61 -8.41 0.73
C ARG A 131 5.27 -8.25 -0.75
N PHE A 132 6.18 -8.60 -1.65
CA PHE A 132 5.92 -8.64 -3.08
C PHE A 132 4.81 -9.65 -3.41
N LEU A 133 4.89 -10.87 -2.89
CA LEU A 133 3.87 -11.90 -3.09
C LEU A 133 2.52 -11.48 -2.48
N GLU A 134 2.56 -10.94 -1.26
CA GLU A 134 1.37 -10.40 -0.58
C GLU A 134 0.69 -9.31 -1.42
N SER A 135 1.48 -8.41 -2.00
CA SER A 135 0.99 -7.30 -2.79
C SER A 135 0.31 -7.76 -4.08
N HIS A 136 0.83 -8.81 -4.72
CA HIS A 136 0.15 -9.44 -5.86
C HIS A 136 -1.17 -10.06 -5.44
N TRP A 137 -1.14 -10.88 -4.39
CA TRP A 137 -2.36 -11.51 -3.89
C TRP A 137 -3.44 -10.48 -3.55
N PHE A 138 -3.06 -9.41 -2.85
CA PHE A 138 -3.96 -8.33 -2.47
C PHE A 138 -4.64 -7.71 -3.69
N VAL A 139 -3.88 -7.24 -4.68
CA VAL A 139 -4.45 -6.57 -5.86
C VAL A 139 -5.40 -7.45 -6.68
N TRP A 140 -5.20 -8.78 -6.67
CA TRP A 140 -6.00 -9.68 -7.52
C TRP A 140 -7.16 -10.36 -6.81
N VAL A 141 -7.19 -10.38 -5.48
CA VAL A 141 -8.18 -11.16 -4.71
C VAL A 141 -9.12 -10.31 -3.88
N THR A 142 -8.67 -9.14 -3.38
CA THR A 142 -9.50 -8.22 -2.60
C THR A 142 -10.09 -7.15 -3.50
#